data_AF-A0A8B7DH69-F1
#
_entry.id   AF-A0A8B7DH69-F1
#
_cell.length_a   1.000
_cell.length_b   1.000
_cell.length_c   1.000
_cell.angle_alpha   90.00
_cell.angle_beta   90.00
_cell.angle_gamma   90.00
#
_symmetry.space_group_name_H-M   'P 1'
#
loop_
_entity.id
_entity.type
_entity.pdbx_description
1 polymer ?
#
loop_
_entity_poly.entity_id
_entity_poly.type
_entity_poly.pdbx_seq_one_letter_code
_entity_poly.pdbx_strand_id
1 'polypeptide(L)'
;MKSLLQEVLPINDKIDLPFPSNFSTQPESVQYGYRLYYELINQQKIAVMYLMENQDLYCSSDVLHKTFSQINTAFLDGYYENVTEVVSDLRLIIENVYRKNGFNHYLSKHARTLETVLEQKLALLPRQIRDLCSLESTNILQNREHLNQGINGSRRRSKPTKTLETPIMLQLRMEYDAIDKQQKKFREEQRKERDEEKRICNEKLLEQLVIFEEEIVTMEMLQDIKFCWQLPCVGMLIYMLHDFMGLEHFNYTEFELASFFMDKSMLISKIFTSLLSSAHERKSIKSITPHKYSEWNTLLMSKVSKWFSVASHAGADYAAEKFGFDKSLFNIFGLDNPIPFESSFLQLSLSQKLTLLKALCEVALENDDVMCNTLAEIPIIKRQDLCLGQDLGKNTYHFFPQFNSTDIRVYKQHFTKGSSKTTQNSLTYELVAWNLDTLGAMVSSFKSTSERKNSCLYNLQQTLQALYDELLTRKEDFTKSHLSGKLSVMQNFYWPNGETDVSAIPLHC
;
A
#
# COMPACT_ATOMS: atom_id res chain seq x y z
N MET A 1 12.22 35.56 -38.14
CA MET A 1 13.46 34.96 -38.70
C MET A 1 13.22 34.47 -40.12
N LYS A 2 13.06 35.41 -41.07
CA LYS A 2 13.04 35.14 -42.52
C LYS A 2 14.35 35.62 -43.17
N SER A 3 15.44 35.66 -42.40
CA SER A 3 16.75 36.20 -42.83
C SER A 3 17.94 35.27 -42.49
N LEU A 4 17.71 33.96 -42.45
CA LEU A 4 18.79 32.95 -42.33
C LEU A 4 18.80 31.96 -43.51
N LEU A 5 18.13 32.31 -44.62
CA LEU A 5 18.04 31.47 -45.83
C LEU A 5 18.90 32.01 -46.98
N GLN A 6 20.06 32.60 -46.67
CA GLN A 6 20.95 33.13 -47.69
C GLN A 6 22.43 33.07 -47.29
N GLU A 7 22.90 31.91 -46.87
CA GLU A 7 24.29 31.52 -47.10
C GLU A 7 24.28 30.44 -48.18
N VAL A 8 24.43 30.91 -49.42
CA VAL A 8 24.72 30.07 -50.58
C VAL A 8 26.14 29.56 -50.38
N LEU A 9 26.26 28.34 -49.83
CA LEU A 9 27.51 27.59 -49.89
C LEU A 9 27.88 27.40 -51.38
N PRO A 10 29.15 27.58 -51.77
CA PRO A 10 29.57 27.51 -53.16
C PRO A 10 29.29 26.11 -53.71
N ILE A 11 28.35 26.03 -54.66
CA ILE A 11 28.07 24.84 -55.46
C ILE A 11 29.23 24.67 -56.44
N ASN A 12 30.38 24.22 -55.97
CA ASN A 12 31.46 23.78 -56.84
C ASN A 12 32.47 22.90 -56.09
N ASP A 13 32.10 21.65 -55.88
CA ASP A 13 33.06 20.56 -55.74
C ASP A 13 32.48 19.31 -56.40
N LYS A 14 33.18 18.76 -57.39
CA LYS A 14 32.88 17.44 -57.93
C LYS A 14 33.19 16.42 -56.84
N ILE A 15 32.30 15.46 -56.61
CA ILE A 15 32.68 14.23 -55.92
C ILE A 15 33.47 13.44 -56.97
N ASP A 16 34.75 13.77 -57.14
CA ASP A 16 35.65 13.12 -58.10
C ASP A 16 36.06 11.76 -57.53
N LEU A 17 35.21 10.75 -57.72
CA LEU A 17 35.54 9.37 -57.38
C LEU A 17 36.33 8.76 -58.55
N PRO A 18 37.55 8.25 -58.30
CA PRO A 18 38.34 7.60 -59.33
C PRO A 18 37.61 6.37 -59.88
N PHE A 19 37.69 6.18 -61.21
CA PHE A 19 37.14 5.00 -61.86
C PHE A 19 38.06 3.80 -61.62
N PRO A 20 37.54 2.63 -61.24
CA PRO A 20 38.36 1.45 -60.97
C PRO A 20 39.10 0.99 -62.22
N SER A 21 40.43 0.96 -62.15
CA SER A 21 41.32 0.52 -63.23
C SER A 21 41.05 -0.93 -63.67
N ASN A 22 40.49 -1.74 -62.77
CA ASN A 22 40.13 -3.15 -62.95
C ASN A 22 38.64 -3.36 -63.32
N PHE A 23 37.88 -2.31 -63.63
CA PHE A 23 36.43 -2.42 -63.91
C PHE A 23 36.08 -3.45 -64.97
N SER A 24 36.85 -3.50 -66.07
CA SER A 24 36.61 -4.42 -67.20
C SER A 24 36.92 -5.89 -66.85
N THR A 25 37.66 -6.13 -65.77
CA THR A 25 38.04 -7.48 -65.29
C THR A 25 37.18 -7.96 -64.12
N GLN A 26 36.32 -7.10 -63.57
CA GLN A 26 35.41 -7.47 -62.47
C GLN A 26 34.23 -8.31 -62.97
N PRO A 27 33.63 -9.16 -62.12
CA PRO A 27 32.41 -9.90 -62.43
C PRO A 27 31.28 -8.98 -62.89
N GLU A 28 30.46 -9.44 -63.83
CA GLU A 28 29.35 -8.64 -64.40
C GLU A 28 28.41 -8.11 -63.30
N SER A 29 28.15 -8.90 -62.26
CA SER A 29 27.35 -8.51 -61.10
C SER A 29 27.96 -7.32 -60.32
N VAL A 30 29.28 -7.31 -60.12
CA VAL A 30 30.01 -6.22 -59.44
C VAL A 30 30.02 -4.96 -60.29
N GLN A 31 30.11 -5.09 -61.62
CA GLN A 31 29.99 -3.95 -62.54
C GLN A 31 28.60 -3.29 -62.44
N TYR A 32 27.52 -4.07 -62.29
CA TYR A 32 26.19 -3.52 -61.99
C TYR A 32 26.17 -2.81 -60.63
N GLY A 33 26.82 -3.38 -59.61
CA GLY A 33 26.96 -2.78 -58.29
C GLY A 33 27.68 -1.42 -58.33
N TYR A 34 28.78 -1.32 -59.07
CA TYR A 34 29.51 -0.06 -59.25
C TYR A 34 28.69 0.98 -60.02
N ARG A 35 28.00 0.59 -61.10
CA ARG A 35 27.09 1.50 -61.83
C ARG A 35 25.98 2.01 -60.91
N LEU A 36 25.39 1.14 -60.10
CA LEU A 36 24.37 1.51 -59.11
C LEU A 36 24.91 2.51 -58.09
N TYR A 37 26.09 2.23 -57.51
CA TYR A 37 26.77 3.12 -56.56
C TYR A 37 27.07 4.50 -57.18
N TYR A 38 27.66 4.49 -58.38
CA TYR A 38 28.02 5.71 -59.10
C TYR A 38 26.80 6.55 -59.50
N GLU A 39 25.73 5.91 -59.99
CA GLU A 39 24.47 6.59 -60.30
C GLU A 39 23.80 7.15 -59.04
N LEU A 40 23.83 6.42 -57.92
CA LEU A 40 23.25 6.88 -56.66
C LEU A 40 23.94 8.16 -56.18
N ILE A 41 25.26 8.23 -56.25
CA ILE A 41 26.06 9.40 -55.85
C ILE A 41 25.79 10.59 -56.76
N ASN A 42 25.66 10.37 -58.06
CA ASN A 42 25.43 11.45 -59.00
C ASN A 42 23.98 11.96 -58.98
N GLN A 43 23.00 11.07 -58.86
CA GLN A 43 21.58 11.45 -58.82
C GLN A 43 21.17 12.07 -57.48
N GLN A 44 21.79 11.64 -56.37
CA GLN A 44 21.48 12.11 -55.02
C GLN A 44 22.68 12.76 -54.34
N LYS A 45 23.44 13.57 -55.11
CA LYS A 45 24.68 14.22 -54.68
C LYS A 45 24.56 14.96 -53.36
N ILE A 46 23.47 15.71 -53.17
CA ILE A 46 23.22 16.46 -51.94
C ILE A 46 23.05 15.50 -50.75
N ALA A 47 22.23 14.46 -50.89
CA ALA A 47 21.99 13.49 -49.82
C ALA A 47 23.27 12.72 -49.44
N VAL A 48 24.07 12.32 -50.43
CA VAL A 48 25.36 11.65 -50.21
C VAL A 48 26.36 12.59 -49.52
N MET A 49 26.47 13.84 -49.97
CA MET A 49 27.35 14.84 -49.37
C MET A 49 27.03 15.05 -47.88
N TYR A 50 25.75 15.24 -47.54
CA TYR A 50 25.32 15.38 -46.14
C TYR A 50 25.66 14.15 -45.28
N LEU A 51 25.58 12.94 -45.82
CA LEU A 51 25.99 11.73 -45.10
C LEU A 51 27.52 11.63 -44.97
N MET A 52 28.26 12.01 -46.02
CA MET A 52 29.73 12.01 -45.98
C MET A 52 30.29 13.04 -45.01
N GLU A 53 29.66 14.21 -44.87
CA GLU A 53 30.06 15.28 -43.94
C GLU A 53 29.67 15.00 -42.49
N ASN A 54 28.66 14.15 -42.25
CA ASN A 54 28.10 13.90 -40.92
C ASN A 54 28.27 12.42 -40.50
N GLN A 55 29.42 11.82 -40.80
CA GLN A 55 29.72 10.42 -40.45
C GLN A 55 29.63 10.17 -38.95
N ASP A 56 30.04 11.13 -38.12
CA ASP A 56 29.97 11.02 -36.65
C ASP A 56 28.55 10.81 -36.10
N LEU A 57 27.52 11.16 -36.88
CA LEU A 57 26.11 11.02 -36.47
C LEU A 57 25.52 9.64 -36.78
N TYR A 58 26.24 8.74 -37.44
CA TYR A 58 25.77 7.38 -37.69
C TYR A 58 26.85 6.29 -37.68
N CYS A 59 28.13 6.65 -37.76
CA CYS A 59 29.27 5.75 -37.53
C CYS A 59 29.62 5.73 -36.03
N SER A 60 29.84 4.55 -35.48
CA SER A 60 30.19 4.34 -34.07
C SER A 60 31.30 3.30 -34.02
N SER A 61 32.28 3.44 -33.13
CA SER A 61 33.32 2.42 -32.91
C SER A 61 32.73 1.06 -32.54
N ASP A 62 31.58 1.08 -31.86
CA ASP A 62 30.97 -0.10 -31.22
C ASP A 62 29.96 -0.82 -32.15
N VAL A 63 29.71 -0.31 -33.36
CA VAL A 63 28.73 -0.86 -34.30
C VAL A 63 29.34 -0.97 -35.68
N LEU A 64 29.08 -2.09 -36.37
CA LEU A 64 29.48 -2.27 -37.76
C LEU A 64 28.94 -1.12 -38.62
N HIS A 65 29.83 -0.40 -39.29
CA HIS A 65 29.47 0.73 -40.13
C HIS A 65 30.29 0.73 -41.42
N LYS A 66 29.74 1.40 -42.42
CA LYS A 66 30.39 1.69 -43.70
C LYS A 66 30.18 3.16 -44.03
N THR A 67 31.07 3.70 -44.87
CA THR A 67 30.95 5.05 -45.43
C THR A 67 31.02 4.98 -46.94
N PHE A 68 30.48 5.98 -47.64
CA PHE A 68 30.55 6.03 -49.10
C PHE A 68 32.00 5.98 -49.60
N SER A 69 32.95 6.62 -48.89
CA SER A 69 34.37 6.57 -49.23
C SER A 69 34.94 5.16 -49.10
N GLN A 70 34.59 4.42 -48.04
CA GLN A 70 35.03 3.04 -47.84
C GLN A 70 34.49 2.10 -48.93
N ILE A 71 33.25 2.29 -49.36
CA ILE A 71 32.68 1.55 -50.49
C ILE A 71 33.47 1.84 -51.78
N ASN A 72 33.84 3.11 -52.03
CA ASN A 72 34.65 3.45 -53.21
C ASN A 72 36.02 2.78 -53.18
N THR A 73 36.71 2.84 -52.04
CA THR A 73 38.00 2.15 -51.85
C THR A 73 37.83 0.65 -52.08
N ALA A 74 36.74 0.05 -51.57
CA ALA A 74 36.46 -1.36 -51.78
C ALA A 74 36.30 -1.75 -53.26
N PHE A 75 35.75 -0.85 -54.10
CA PHE A 75 35.71 -1.06 -55.55
C PHE A 75 37.07 -0.96 -56.23
N LEU A 76 37.92 -0.01 -55.82
CA LEU A 76 39.28 0.18 -56.39
C LEU A 76 40.16 -1.04 -56.09
N ASP A 77 40.08 -1.54 -54.86
CA ASP A 77 40.87 -2.66 -54.39
C ASP A 77 40.31 -4.02 -54.86
N GLY A 78 39.10 -4.04 -55.43
CA GLY A 78 38.45 -5.24 -55.93
C GLY A 78 37.94 -6.18 -54.82
N TYR A 79 37.53 -5.63 -53.68
CA TYR A 79 37.07 -6.43 -52.52
C TYR A 79 35.68 -7.05 -52.70
N TYR A 80 34.84 -6.52 -53.58
CA TYR A 80 33.49 -7.04 -53.80
C TYR A 80 33.50 -8.24 -54.74
N GLU A 81 32.93 -9.36 -54.30
CA GLU A 81 32.80 -10.57 -55.13
C GLU A 81 31.49 -10.58 -55.92
N ASN A 82 30.46 -9.90 -55.40
CA ASN A 82 29.13 -9.89 -55.97
C ASN A 82 28.37 -8.57 -55.67
N VAL A 83 27.25 -8.38 -56.36
CA VAL A 83 26.37 -7.21 -56.19
C VAL A 83 25.71 -7.15 -54.80
N THR A 84 25.53 -8.31 -54.14
CA THR A 84 24.84 -8.42 -52.85
C THR A 84 25.61 -7.70 -51.76
N GLU A 85 26.94 -7.82 -51.74
CA GLU A 85 27.82 -7.14 -50.79
C GLU A 85 27.79 -5.63 -50.94
N VAL A 86 27.81 -5.14 -52.18
CA VAL A 86 27.70 -3.70 -52.49
C VAL A 86 26.37 -3.14 -51.96
N VAL A 87 25.27 -3.82 -52.26
CA VAL A 87 23.92 -3.37 -51.85
C VAL A 87 23.73 -3.52 -50.34
N SER A 88 24.37 -4.51 -49.71
CA SER A 88 24.41 -4.69 -48.26
C SER A 88 25.12 -3.51 -47.58
N ASP A 89 26.30 -3.10 -48.07
CA ASP A 89 27.03 -1.97 -47.51
C ASP A 89 26.27 -0.64 -47.69
N LEU A 90 25.59 -0.45 -48.83
CA LEU A 90 24.73 0.72 -49.06
C LEU A 90 23.52 0.76 -48.10
N ARG A 91 22.88 -0.39 -47.87
CA ARG A 91 21.76 -0.52 -46.94
C ARG A 91 22.21 -0.34 -45.49
N LEU A 92 23.39 -0.82 -45.13
CA LEU A 92 23.98 -0.66 -43.80
C LEU A 92 24.20 0.82 -43.45
N ILE A 93 24.65 1.65 -44.41
CA ILE A 93 24.75 3.11 -44.23
C ILE A 93 23.37 3.68 -43.84
N ILE A 94 22.33 3.33 -44.61
CA ILE A 94 20.96 3.83 -44.41
C ILE A 94 20.37 3.35 -43.08
N GLU A 95 20.55 2.06 -42.75
CA GLU A 95 20.07 1.46 -41.51
C GLU A 95 20.71 2.12 -40.28
N ASN A 96 22.03 2.32 -40.28
CA ASN A 96 22.73 2.98 -39.18
C ASN A 96 22.25 4.41 -38.96
N VAL A 97 21.96 5.14 -40.04
CA VAL A 97 21.38 6.49 -39.96
C VAL A 97 20.02 6.46 -39.25
N TYR A 98 19.16 5.47 -39.55
CA TYR A 98 17.88 5.33 -38.86
C TYR A 98 18.02 4.87 -37.41
N ARG A 99 18.89 3.89 -37.13
CA ARG A 99 19.09 3.35 -35.77
C ARG A 99 19.64 4.39 -34.81
N LYS A 100 20.59 5.23 -35.26
CA LYS A 100 21.22 6.25 -34.41
C LYS A 100 20.37 7.51 -34.26
N ASN A 101 19.72 7.97 -35.33
CA ASN A 101 19.07 9.29 -35.33
C ASN A 101 17.54 9.26 -35.25
N GLY A 102 16.91 8.10 -35.52
CA GLY A 102 15.46 7.96 -35.59
C GLY A 102 14.83 8.58 -36.85
N PHE A 103 13.61 8.15 -37.18
CA PHE A 103 12.99 8.41 -38.50
C PHE A 103 12.69 9.87 -38.86
N ASN A 104 12.71 10.78 -37.89
CA ASN A 104 12.36 12.19 -38.07
C ASN A 104 13.59 13.11 -38.21
N HIS A 105 14.79 12.57 -38.03
CA HIS A 105 16.03 13.35 -38.13
C HIS A 105 16.29 13.82 -39.56
N TYR A 106 16.99 14.96 -39.71
CA TYR A 106 17.25 15.53 -41.03
C TYR A 106 18.11 14.60 -41.90
N LEU A 107 19.13 13.93 -41.33
CA LEU A 107 19.89 12.89 -42.05
C LEU A 107 19.01 11.71 -42.47
N SER A 108 18.03 11.31 -41.65
CA SER A 108 17.11 10.23 -42.00
C SER A 108 16.17 10.61 -43.16
N LYS A 109 15.94 11.90 -43.43
CA LYS A 109 15.25 12.35 -44.65
C LYS A 109 16.12 12.17 -45.89
N HIS A 110 17.43 12.46 -45.78
CA HIS A 110 18.39 12.20 -46.85
C HIS A 110 18.56 10.69 -47.10
N ALA A 111 18.67 9.89 -46.04
CA ALA A 111 18.71 8.43 -46.11
C ALA A 111 17.44 7.84 -46.76
N ARG A 112 16.24 8.37 -46.44
CA ARG A 112 14.98 7.96 -47.10
C ARG A 112 14.99 8.22 -48.59
N THR A 113 15.54 9.36 -48.99
CA THR A 113 15.64 9.73 -50.40
C THR A 113 16.59 8.77 -51.13
N LEU A 114 17.73 8.46 -50.52
CA LEU A 114 18.69 7.48 -51.04
C LEU A 114 18.11 6.08 -51.13
N GLU A 115 17.43 5.62 -50.08
CA GLU A 115 16.76 4.32 -50.07
C GLU A 115 15.71 4.22 -51.17
N THR A 116 14.92 5.28 -51.37
CA THR A 116 13.91 5.33 -52.45
C THR A 116 14.55 5.18 -53.82
N VAL A 117 15.65 5.90 -54.08
CA VAL A 117 16.37 5.83 -55.38
C VAL A 117 17.08 4.49 -55.53
N LEU A 118 17.68 3.98 -54.47
CA LEU A 118 18.32 2.66 -54.45
C LEU A 118 17.31 1.58 -54.84
N GLU A 119 16.15 1.53 -54.18
CA GLU A 119 15.10 0.54 -54.48
C GLU A 119 14.52 0.70 -55.89
N GLN A 120 14.35 1.95 -56.36
CA GLN A 120 13.93 2.21 -57.75
C GLN A 120 14.94 1.66 -58.77
N LYS A 121 16.24 1.82 -58.51
CA LYS A 121 17.29 1.35 -59.40
C LYS A 121 17.46 -0.16 -59.36
N LEU A 122 17.36 -0.77 -58.18
CA LEU A 122 17.35 -2.23 -58.03
C LEU A 122 16.18 -2.87 -58.78
N ALA A 123 15.01 -2.22 -58.83
CA ALA A 123 13.86 -2.72 -59.57
C ALA A 123 14.09 -2.80 -61.09
N LEU A 124 14.96 -1.95 -61.64
CA LEU A 124 15.31 -1.89 -63.06
C LEU A 124 16.40 -2.90 -63.48
N LEU A 125 17.03 -3.58 -62.53
CA LEU A 125 18.06 -4.58 -62.83
C LEU A 125 17.46 -5.85 -63.47
N PRO A 126 18.25 -6.59 -64.28
CA PRO A 126 17.86 -7.91 -64.77
C PRO A 126 17.47 -8.83 -63.62
N ARG A 127 16.45 -9.68 -63.81
CA ARG A 127 15.88 -10.53 -62.74
C ARG A 127 16.94 -11.32 -61.96
N GLN A 128 17.92 -11.89 -62.67
CA GLN A 128 19.01 -12.67 -62.07
C GLN A 128 19.86 -11.87 -61.08
N ILE A 129 20.10 -10.58 -61.35
CA ILE A 129 20.86 -9.67 -60.48
C ILE A 129 19.95 -9.09 -59.39
N ARG A 130 18.69 -8.78 -59.72
CA ARG A 130 17.71 -8.25 -58.77
C ARG A 130 17.42 -9.22 -57.62
N ASP A 131 17.33 -10.52 -57.92
CA ASP A 131 17.08 -11.55 -56.90
C ASP A 131 18.25 -11.65 -55.89
N LEU A 132 19.50 -11.39 -56.33
CA LEU A 132 20.69 -11.29 -55.46
C LEU A 132 20.65 -10.05 -54.55
N CYS A 133 19.98 -8.98 -54.98
CA CYS A 133 19.86 -7.73 -54.22
C CYS A 133 18.60 -7.67 -53.35
N SER A 134 17.91 -8.79 -53.12
CA SER A 134 16.72 -8.81 -52.27
C SER A 134 17.05 -8.41 -50.81
N LEU A 135 16.06 -7.93 -50.05
CA LEU A 135 16.25 -7.58 -48.63
C LEU A 135 16.67 -8.79 -47.78
N GLU A 136 16.27 -10.00 -48.20
CA GLU A 136 16.66 -11.27 -47.59
C GLU A 136 18.13 -11.60 -47.88
N SER A 137 18.58 -11.35 -49.11
CA SER A 137 19.93 -11.64 -49.58
C SER A 137 20.98 -10.67 -49.03
N THR A 138 20.65 -9.38 -48.87
CA THR A 138 21.59 -8.37 -48.32
C THR A 138 21.56 -8.28 -46.80
N ASN A 139 21.16 -9.35 -46.15
CA ASN A 139 21.32 -9.58 -44.73
C ASN A 139 20.68 -8.57 -43.76
N ILE A 140 19.68 -7.79 -44.20
CA ILE A 140 18.90 -6.94 -43.27
C ILE A 140 18.00 -7.83 -42.38
N LEU A 141 17.65 -9.05 -42.83
CA LEU A 141 16.67 -9.92 -42.17
C LEU A 141 17.25 -10.96 -41.20
N GLN A 142 18.57 -11.18 -41.08
CA GLN A 142 19.11 -12.28 -40.25
C GLN A 142 19.25 -11.97 -38.75
N ASN A 143 19.00 -10.75 -38.27
CA ASN A 143 18.86 -10.48 -36.82
C ASN A 143 17.54 -11.04 -36.22
N ARG A 144 17.07 -12.20 -36.71
CA ARG A 144 15.79 -12.84 -36.37
C ARG A 144 15.92 -14.08 -35.50
N GLU A 145 17.10 -14.47 -35.04
CA GLU A 145 17.23 -15.68 -34.21
C GLU A 145 16.55 -15.57 -32.83
N HIS A 146 16.16 -14.37 -32.38
CA HIS A 146 15.47 -14.18 -31.09
C HIS A 146 13.95 -13.88 -31.17
N LEU A 147 13.32 -13.91 -32.35
CA LEU A 147 11.88 -13.58 -32.50
C LEU A 147 11.01 -14.69 -33.13
N ASN A 148 11.60 -15.81 -33.54
CA ASN A 148 10.89 -16.95 -34.13
C ASN A 148 10.35 -17.95 -33.09
N GLN A 149 9.70 -17.45 -32.03
CA GLN A 149 8.72 -18.25 -31.28
C GLN A 149 7.35 -17.58 -31.37
N GLY A 150 6.63 -18.00 -32.42
CA GLY A 150 5.20 -17.78 -32.57
C GLY A 150 4.85 -16.52 -33.34
N ILE A 151 4.60 -16.65 -34.64
CA ILE A 151 3.43 -16.11 -35.35
C ILE A 151 3.32 -16.90 -36.67
N ASN A 152 2.71 -18.10 -36.60
CA ASN A 152 1.92 -18.60 -37.72
C ASN A 152 0.52 -18.01 -37.53
N GLY A 153 0.20 -16.90 -38.21
CA GLY A 153 -1.12 -16.31 -38.04
C GLY A 153 -1.33 -14.93 -38.63
N SER A 154 -1.96 -14.92 -39.80
CA SER A 154 -2.94 -13.93 -40.25
C SER A 154 -2.47 -12.51 -40.60
N ARG A 155 -2.51 -12.24 -41.91
CA ARG A 155 -2.51 -10.90 -42.54
C ARG A 155 -3.57 -10.01 -41.88
N ARG A 156 -3.18 -9.12 -40.96
CA ARG A 156 -4.01 -8.00 -40.52
C ARG A 156 -3.57 -6.73 -41.23
N ARG A 157 -4.43 -6.25 -42.13
CA ARG A 157 -4.39 -4.93 -42.76
C ARG A 157 -4.43 -3.85 -41.66
N SER A 158 -3.31 -3.18 -41.43
CA SER A 158 -3.27 -1.87 -40.75
C SER A 158 -3.58 -0.76 -41.77
N LYS A 159 -4.28 0.29 -41.30
CA LYS A 159 -4.67 1.45 -42.11
C LYS A 159 -3.42 2.25 -42.52
N PRO A 160 -3.39 2.87 -43.71
CA PRO A 160 -2.19 3.53 -44.23
C PRO A 160 -2.03 4.90 -43.57
N THR A 161 -0.97 5.05 -42.76
CA THR A 161 -0.47 6.36 -42.36
C THR A 161 0.27 6.95 -43.56
N LYS A 162 0.02 8.22 -43.90
CA LYS A 162 0.45 8.91 -45.14
C LYS A 162 1.97 9.23 -45.23
N THR A 163 2.83 8.30 -44.86
CA THR A 163 4.28 8.39 -45.08
C THR A 163 4.66 7.26 -46.02
N LEU A 164 5.32 7.56 -47.15
CA LEU A 164 6.01 6.52 -47.92
C LEU A 164 7.08 5.92 -47.01
N GLU A 165 6.73 4.82 -46.34
CA GLU A 165 7.66 4.05 -45.52
C GLU A 165 8.49 3.19 -46.45
N THR A 166 9.80 3.38 -46.38
CA THR A 166 10.77 2.57 -47.11
C THR A 166 11.00 1.24 -46.37
N PRO A 167 11.48 0.19 -47.04
CA PRO A 167 11.57 -1.15 -46.45
C PRO A 167 12.36 -1.23 -45.14
N ILE A 168 13.50 -0.53 -45.03
CA ILE A 168 14.33 -0.50 -43.82
C ILE A 168 13.59 0.20 -42.67
N MET A 169 12.87 1.29 -42.97
CA MET A 169 12.08 2.00 -41.96
C MET A 169 10.94 1.14 -41.39
N LEU A 170 10.20 0.44 -42.25
CA LEU A 170 9.11 -0.46 -41.84
C LEU A 170 9.64 -1.56 -40.93
N GLN A 171 10.79 -2.15 -41.28
CA GLN A 171 11.41 -3.21 -40.49
C GLN A 171 11.84 -2.72 -39.10
N LEU A 172 12.57 -1.61 -39.01
CA LEU A 172 13.00 -1.05 -37.74
C LEU A 172 11.82 -0.69 -36.83
N ARG A 173 10.73 -0.16 -37.41
CA ARG A 173 9.50 0.12 -36.66
C ARG A 173 8.91 -1.16 -36.05
N MET A 174 8.84 -2.25 -36.82
CA MET A 174 8.35 -3.54 -36.30
C MET A 174 9.23 -4.09 -35.18
N GLU A 175 10.55 -3.93 -35.27
CA GLU A 175 11.53 -4.30 -34.23
C GLU A 175 11.29 -3.49 -32.95
N TYR A 176 11.20 -2.16 -33.04
CA TYR A 176 10.91 -1.29 -31.90
C TYR A 176 9.55 -1.61 -31.25
N ASP A 177 8.50 -1.86 -32.04
CA ASP A 177 7.18 -2.23 -31.53
C ASP A 177 7.19 -3.60 -30.82
N ALA A 178 8.02 -4.55 -31.29
CA ALA A 178 8.18 -5.85 -30.65
C ALA A 178 8.90 -5.72 -29.29
N ILE A 179 9.95 -4.91 -29.23
CA ILE A 179 10.69 -4.62 -27.99
C ILE A 179 9.78 -3.93 -26.97
N ASP A 180 9.01 -2.91 -27.37
CA ASP A 180 8.10 -2.21 -26.45
C ASP A 180 7.02 -3.16 -25.89
N LYS A 181 6.46 -4.04 -26.73
CA LYS A 181 5.53 -5.09 -26.28
C LYS A 181 6.16 -6.03 -25.26
N GLN A 182 7.40 -6.47 -25.47
CA GLN A 182 8.11 -7.32 -24.52
C GLN A 182 8.37 -6.58 -23.20
N GLN A 183 8.85 -5.34 -23.25
CA GLN A 183 9.07 -4.51 -22.06
C GLN A 183 7.78 -4.24 -21.29
N LYS A 184 6.65 -4.04 -22.00
CA LYS A 184 5.35 -3.87 -21.37
C LYS A 184 4.90 -5.14 -20.65
N LYS A 185 5.03 -6.31 -21.27
CA LYS A 185 4.71 -7.60 -20.64
C LYS A 185 5.55 -7.84 -19.39
N PHE A 186 6.86 -7.61 -19.46
CA PHE A 186 7.76 -7.75 -18.32
C PHE A 186 7.37 -6.83 -17.15
N ARG A 187 7.00 -5.57 -17.44
CA ARG A 187 6.51 -4.62 -16.42
C ARG A 187 5.18 -5.05 -15.80
N GLU A 188 4.28 -5.66 -16.57
CA GLU A 188 3.01 -6.20 -16.08
C GLU A 188 3.22 -7.46 -15.21
N GLU A 189 4.15 -8.33 -15.59
CA GLU A 189 4.54 -9.52 -14.80
C GLU A 189 5.13 -9.11 -13.45
N GLN A 190 6.08 -8.17 -13.41
CA GLN A 190 6.62 -7.66 -12.15
C GLN A 190 5.56 -7.01 -11.24
N ARG A 191 4.50 -6.41 -11.80
CA ARG A 191 3.40 -5.88 -10.99
C ARG A 191 2.60 -7.01 -10.37
N LYS A 192 2.27 -8.04 -11.16
CA LYS A 192 1.54 -9.22 -10.66
C LYS A 192 2.33 -9.97 -9.59
N GLU A 193 3.64 -10.12 -9.76
CA GLU A 193 4.52 -10.74 -8.74
C GLU A 193 4.47 -9.96 -7.42
N ARG A 194 4.64 -8.63 -7.46
CA ARG A 194 4.51 -7.79 -6.26
C ARG A 194 3.13 -7.87 -5.60
N ASP A 195 2.07 -7.89 -6.40
CA ASP A 195 0.70 -7.97 -5.87
C ASP A 195 0.44 -9.35 -5.23
N GLU A 196 0.99 -10.42 -5.80
CA GLU A 196 0.90 -11.78 -5.24
C GLU A 196 1.76 -11.94 -3.98
N GLU A 197 2.97 -11.39 -3.95
CA GLU A 197 3.81 -11.34 -2.74
C GLU A 197 3.10 -10.63 -1.59
N LYS A 198 2.46 -9.48 -1.87
CA LYS A 198 1.62 -8.77 -0.90
C LYS A 198 0.45 -9.61 -0.42
N ARG A 199 -0.22 -10.34 -1.32
CA ARG A 199 -1.34 -11.22 -0.97
C ARG A 199 -0.88 -12.35 -0.04
N ILE A 200 0.21 -13.02 -0.37
CA ILE A 200 0.78 -14.10 0.44
C ILE A 200 1.24 -13.58 1.80
N CYS A 201 1.84 -12.38 1.85
CA CYS A 201 2.24 -11.73 3.09
C CYS A 201 1.02 -11.43 3.98
N ASN A 202 -0.04 -10.87 3.41
CA ASN A 202 -1.28 -10.60 4.13
C ASN A 202 -1.99 -11.87 4.62
N GLU A 203 -1.96 -12.95 3.83
CA GLU A 203 -2.55 -14.24 4.23
C GLU A 203 -1.80 -14.85 5.42
N LYS A 204 -0.46 -14.88 5.36
CA LYS A 204 0.38 -15.34 6.49
C LYS A 204 0.16 -14.51 7.76
N LEU A 205 -0.04 -13.20 7.59
CA LEU A 205 -0.33 -12.31 8.70
C LEU A 205 -1.68 -12.63 9.36
N LEU A 206 -2.71 -12.91 8.56
CA LEU A 206 -4.01 -13.35 9.05
C LEU A 206 -3.95 -14.71 9.76
N GLU A 207 -3.17 -15.66 9.24
CA GLU A 207 -2.95 -16.95 9.90
C GLU A 207 -2.27 -16.77 11.27
N GLN A 208 -1.24 -15.93 11.34
CA GLN A 208 -0.57 -15.62 12.59
C GLN A 208 -1.49 -14.95 13.62
N LEU A 209 -2.41 -14.08 13.17
CA LEU A 209 -3.42 -13.46 14.03
C LEU A 209 -4.36 -14.49 14.65
N VAL A 210 -4.81 -15.47 13.86
CA VAL A 210 -5.70 -16.53 14.36
C VAL A 210 -5.01 -17.39 15.40
N ILE A 211 -3.78 -17.84 15.11
CA ILE A 211 -2.98 -18.64 16.04
C ILE A 211 -2.72 -17.85 17.33
N PHE A 212 -2.38 -16.56 17.21
CA PHE A 212 -2.17 -15.67 18.35
C PHE A 212 -3.40 -15.55 19.24
N GLU A 213 -4.59 -15.37 18.65
CA GLU A 213 -5.84 -15.32 19.43
C GLU A 213 -6.12 -16.63 20.16
N GLU A 214 -5.89 -17.78 19.50
CA GLU A 214 -6.10 -19.10 20.10
C GLU A 214 -5.11 -19.42 21.22
N GLU A 215 -3.85 -19.01 21.09
CA GLU A 215 -2.80 -19.30 22.10
C GLU A 215 -2.91 -18.43 23.36
N ILE A 216 -3.37 -17.18 23.22
CA ILE A 216 -3.32 -16.19 24.31
C ILE A 216 -4.65 -16.08 25.06
N VAL A 217 -5.78 -16.22 24.36
CA VAL A 217 -7.10 -15.97 24.94
C VAL A 217 -7.62 -17.22 25.62
N THR A 218 -7.58 -17.26 26.95
CA THR A 218 -8.14 -18.38 27.72
C THR A 218 -9.65 -18.25 27.88
N MET A 219 -10.33 -19.39 28.12
CA MET A 219 -11.77 -19.40 28.41
C MET A 219 -12.13 -18.61 29.68
N GLU A 220 -11.22 -18.53 30.65
CA GLU A 220 -11.40 -17.73 31.87
C GLU A 220 -11.43 -16.22 31.54
N MET A 221 -10.51 -15.75 30.69
CA MET A 221 -10.49 -14.36 30.24
C MET A 221 -11.78 -13.99 29.50
N LEU A 222 -12.29 -14.88 28.64
CA LEU A 222 -13.55 -14.65 27.93
C LEU A 222 -14.74 -14.56 28.89
N GLN A 223 -14.75 -15.36 29.95
CA GLN A 223 -15.78 -15.26 30.99
C GLN A 223 -15.66 -13.93 31.75
N ASP A 224 -14.45 -13.52 32.11
CA ASP A 224 -14.22 -12.23 32.77
C ASP A 224 -14.70 -11.05 31.90
N ILE A 225 -14.33 -11.03 30.61
CA ILE A 225 -14.80 -9.99 29.66
C ILE A 225 -16.33 -9.99 29.57
N LYS A 226 -16.93 -11.18 29.51
CA LYS A 226 -18.37 -11.35 29.35
C LYS A 226 -19.17 -10.76 30.52
N PHE A 227 -18.68 -10.88 31.74
CA PHE A 227 -19.41 -10.45 32.94
C PHE A 227 -18.85 -9.17 33.60
N CYS A 228 -17.73 -8.63 33.12
CA CYS A 228 -17.13 -7.41 33.65
C CYS A 228 -17.68 -6.16 32.95
N TRP A 229 -18.78 -5.61 33.50
CA TRP A 229 -19.36 -4.33 33.05
C TRP A 229 -18.42 -3.13 33.26
N GLN A 230 -17.49 -3.20 34.20
CA GLN A 230 -16.51 -2.15 34.44
C GLN A 230 -15.62 -1.92 33.21
N LEU A 231 -15.35 -2.96 32.41
CA LEU A 231 -14.46 -2.92 31.26
C LEU A 231 -14.93 -1.91 30.18
N PRO A 232 -16.17 -2.00 29.65
CA PRO A 232 -16.65 -1.02 28.67
C PRO A 232 -16.85 0.37 29.28
N CYS A 233 -17.21 0.49 30.57
CA CYS A 233 -17.32 1.79 31.23
C CYS A 233 -15.98 2.52 31.31
N VAL A 234 -14.92 1.82 31.72
CA VAL A 234 -13.56 2.40 31.78
C VAL A 234 -13.01 2.62 30.38
N GLY A 235 -13.25 1.70 29.45
CA GLY A 235 -12.90 1.89 28.04
C GLY A 235 -13.56 3.11 27.41
N MET A 236 -14.82 3.39 27.75
CA MET A 236 -15.53 4.59 27.31
C MET A 236 -14.90 5.86 27.89
N LEU A 237 -14.53 5.84 29.17
CA LEU A 237 -13.81 6.94 29.80
C LEU A 237 -12.46 7.20 29.12
N ILE A 238 -11.69 6.16 28.83
CA ILE A 238 -10.41 6.29 28.13
C ILE A 238 -10.62 6.78 26.69
N TYR A 239 -11.65 6.29 26.00
CA TYR A 239 -12.02 6.77 24.66
C TYR A 239 -12.31 8.28 24.67
N MET A 240 -13.00 8.80 25.67
CA MET A 240 -13.24 10.25 25.79
C MET A 240 -11.96 11.05 26.06
N LEU A 241 -10.94 10.41 26.63
CA LEU A 241 -9.70 11.04 27.08
C LEU A 241 -8.49 10.73 26.19
N HIS A 242 -8.67 9.95 25.13
CA HIS A 242 -7.57 9.38 24.34
C HIS A 242 -6.64 10.45 23.76
N ASP A 243 -7.20 11.57 23.28
CA ASP A 243 -6.44 12.72 22.77
C ASP A 243 -5.48 13.29 23.82
N PHE A 244 -5.93 13.43 25.07
CA PHE A 244 -5.11 13.89 26.20
C PHE A 244 -4.07 12.87 26.64
N MET A 245 -4.31 11.60 26.36
CA MET A 245 -3.35 10.52 26.58
C MET A 245 -2.32 10.41 25.45
N GLY A 246 -2.41 11.25 24.42
CA GLY A 246 -1.54 11.19 23.24
C GLY A 246 -1.77 9.93 22.39
N LEU A 247 -2.94 9.32 22.49
CA LEU A 247 -3.35 8.19 21.68
C LEU A 247 -3.98 8.71 20.39
N GLU A 248 -3.45 8.32 19.23
CA GLU A 248 -4.02 8.76 17.94
C GLU A 248 -5.35 8.07 17.64
N HIS A 249 -5.45 6.78 17.98
CA HIS A 249 -6.65 5.98 17.80
C HIS A 249 -6.79 5.06 19.01
N PHE A 250 -7.97 5.04 19.63
CA PHE A 250 -8.28 4.09 20.71
C PHE A 250 -8.99 2.88 20.14
N ASN A 251 -8.36 1.71 20.25
CA ASN A 251 -8.99 0.44 19.90
C ASN A 251 -9.49 -0.28 21.16
N TYR A 252 -10.79 -0.57 21.20
CA TYR A 252 -11.40 -1.17 22.38
C TYR A 252 -11.00 -2.64 22.57
N THR A 253 -10.95 -3.47 21.51
CA THR A 253 -10.46 -4.85 21.61
C THR A 253 -9.01 -4.90 22.11
N GLU A 254 -8.17 -3.96 21.68
CA GLU A 254 -6.81 -3.85 22.21
C GLU A 254 -6.80 -3.54 23.70
N PHE A 255 -7.63 -2.60 24.14
CA PHE A 255 -7.78 -2.28 25.54
C PHE A 255 -8.30 -3.46 26.40
N GLU A 256 -9.28 -4.22 25.89
CA GLU A 256 -9.81 -5.40 26.59
C GLU A 256 -8.70 -6.43 26.85
N LEU A 257 -7.92 -6.78 25.83
CA LEU A 257 -6.80 -7.71 25.98
C LEU A 257 -5.68 -7.12 26.85
N ALA A 258 -5.38 -5.84 26.67
CA ALA A 258 -4.34 -5.14 27.42
C ALA A 258 -4.64 -5.06 28.92
N SER A 259 -5.92 -5.10 29.32
CA SER A 259 -6.32 -5.15 30.72
C SER A 259 -5.86 -6.44 31.44
N PHE A 260 -5.59 -7.52 30.69
CA PHE A 260 -5.03 -8.77 31.23
C PHE A 260 -3.50 -8.78 31.19
N PHE A 261 -2.90 -8.18 30.17
CA PHE A 261 -1.46 -8.20 29.90
C PHE A 261 -0.83 -6.80 30.03
N MET A 262 -1.10 -6.14 31.15
CA MET A 262 -0.75 -4.73 31.37
C MET A 262 0.76 -4.44 31.41
N ASP A 263 1.60 -5.43 31.73
CA ASP A 263 3.06 -5.32 31.74
C ASP A 263 3.68 -5.31 30.34
N LYS A 264 2.95 -5.83 29.35
CA LYS A 264 3.40 -5.99 27.98
C LYS A 264 2.75 -5.00 27.01
N SER A 265 1.65 -4.38 27.39
CA SER A 265 0.90 -3.49 26.50
C SER A 265 1.50 -2.07 26.44
N MET A 266 1.87 -1.65 25.21
CA MET A 266 2.24 -0.28 24.91
C MET A 266 1.08 0.70 25.14
N LEU A 267 -0.16 0.30 24.80
CA LEU A 267 -1.35 1.11 25.03
C LEU A 267 -1.49 1.45 26.51
N ILE A 268 -1.35 0.45 27.38
CA ILE A 268 -1.40 0.63 28.84
C ILE A 268 -0.24 1.50 29.32
N SER A 269 0.99 1.27 28.83
CA SER A 269 2.13 2.12 29.13
C SER A 269 1.88 3.59 28.78
N LYS A 270 1.27 3.90 27.62
CA LYS A 270 0.89 5.27 27.24
C LYS A 270 -0.18 5.85 28.17
N ILE A 271 -1.23 5.08 28.45
CA ILE A 271 -2.32 5.49 29.36
C ILE A 271 -1.77 5.82 30.76
N PHE A 272 -1.03 4.90 31.37
CA PHE A 272 -0.45 5.11 32.70
C PHE A 272 0.59 6.23 32.71
N THR A 273 1.37 6.39 31.65
CA THR A 273 2.28 7.53 31.52
C THR A 273 1.52 8.85 31.59
N SER A 274 0.44 9.00 30.82
CA SER A 274 -0.36 10.23 30.85
C SER A 274 -1.03 10.47 32.21
N LEU A 275 -1.62 9.43 32.81
CA LEU A 275 -2.37 9.54 34.07
C LEU A 275 -1.48 9.74 35.31
N LEU A 276 -0.22 9.29 35.26
CA LEU A 276 0.74 9.44 36.35
C LEU A 276 1.62 10.70 36.20
N SER A 277 1.77 11.22 34.98
CA SER A 277 2.39 12.53 34.73
C SER A 277 1.57 13.68 35.31
N SER A 278 2.25 14.78 35.61
CA SER A 278 1.62 16.04 36.01
C SER A 278 0.89 16.73 34.85
N ALA A 279 -0.05 17.64 35.16
CA ALA A 279 -0.76 18.42 34.15
C ALA A 279 0.18 19.23 33.23
N HIS A 280 1.33 19.67 33.74
CA HIS A 280 2.33 20.37 32.94
C HIS A 280 3.04 19.42 31.95
N GLU A 281 3.44 18.23 32.40
CA GLU A 281 4.11 17.23 31.55
C GLU A 281 3.17 16.70 30.46
N ARG A 282 1.88 16.57 30.74
CA ARG A 282 0.87 16.14 29.75
C ARG A 282 0.80 17.03 28.51
N LYS A 283 1.18 18.30 28.59
CA LYS A 283 1.25 19.18 27.41
C LYS A 283 2.24 18.69 26.36
N SER A 284 3.26 17.95 26.79
CA SER A 284 4.29 17.36 25.94
C SER A 284 4.12 15.84 25.81
N ILE A 285 2.96 15.27 26.14
CA ILE A 285 2.76 13.80 26.23
C ILE A 285 3.11 13.06 24.94
N LYS A 286 2.85 13.66 23.77
CA LYS A 286 3.17 13.07 22.46
C LYS A 286 4.69 12.93 22.22
N SER A 287 5.51 13.66 22.97
CA SER A 287 6.97 13.60 22.92
C SER A 287 7.59 12.80 24.06
N ILE A 288 6.79 12.41 25.07
CA ILE A 288 7.27 11.63 26.21
C ILE A 288 7.31 10.16 25.83
N THR A 289 8.46 9.53 26.02
CA THR A 289 8.60 8.08 25.88
C THR A 289 7.72 7.38 26.92
N PRO A 290 6.83 6.44 26.52
CA PRO A 290 5.99 5.73 27.47
C PRO A 290 6.82 4.98 28.52
N HIS A 291 6.46 5.14 29.78
CA HIS A 291 7.11 4.45 30.89
C HIS A 291 7.00 2.93 30.76
N LYS A 292 8.07 2.22 31.14
CA LYS A 292 8.05 0.76 31.25
C LYS A 292 7.24 0.32 32.46
N TYR A 293 6.79 -0.94 32.48
CA TYR A 293 6.02 -1.52 33.58
C TYR A 293 6.60 -1.20 34.96
N SER A 294 7.90 -1.44 35.16
CA SER A 294 8.57 -1.21 36.45
C SER A 294 8.48 0.25 36.91
N GLU A 295 8.54 1.19 35.98
CA GLU A 295 8.56 2.63 36.26
C GLU A 295 7.17 3.11 36.63
N TRP A 296 6.17 2.85 35.77
CA TRP A 296 4.81 3.31 36.05
C TRP A 296 4.18 2.55 37.22
N ASN A 297 4.52 1.28 37.44
CA ASN A 297 4.06 0.54 38.61
C ASN A 297 4.58 1.20 39.90
N THR A 298 5.85 1.59 39.97
CA THR A 298 6.41 2.27 41.15
C THR A 298 5.71 3.61 41.43
N LEU A 299 5.44 4.39 40.38
CA LEU A 299 4.71 5.66 40.49
C LEU A 299 3.26 5.45 40.94
N LEU A 300 2.57 4.45 40.36
CA LEU A 300 1.22 4.06 40.75
C LEU A 300 1.16 3.68 42.23
N MET A 301 2.07 2.82 42.67
CA MET A 301 2.18 2.35 44.05
C MET A 301 2.34 3.52 45.02
N SER A 302 3.22 4.47 44.70
CA SER A 302 3.42 5.68 45.51
C SER A 302 2.15 6.52 45.61
N LYS A 303 1.41 6.68 44.50
CA LYS A 303 0.17 7.48 44.44
C LYS A 303 -0.96 6.81 45.21
N VAL A 304 -1.20 5.52 44.97
CA VAL A 304 -2.22 4.71 45.68
C VAL A 304 -1.93 4.65 47.17
N SER A 305 -0.66 4.46 47.57
CA SER A 305 -0.28 4.45 48.99
C SER A 305 -0.66 5.75 49.71
N LYS A 306 -0.54 6.90 49.03
CA LYS A 306 -0.97 8.20 49.59
C LYS A 306 -2.49 8.28 49.76
N TRP A 307 -3.25 7.76 48.81
CA TRP A 307 -4.72 7.73 48.88
C TRP A 307 -5.19 6.92 50.10
N PHE A 308 -4.66 5.71 50.23
CA PHE A 308 -5.02 4.81 51.33
C PHE A 308 -4.49 5.30 52.67
N SER A 309 -3.28 5.87 52.73
CA SER A 309 -2.77 6.49 53.96
C SER A 309 -3.71 7.59 54.47
N VAL A 310 -4.19 8.48 53.59
CA VAL A 310 -5.18 9.51 53.98
C VAL A 310 -6.50 8.87 54.40
N ALA A 311 -6.97 7.84 53.68
CA ALA A 311 -8.23 7.15 54.00
C ALA A 311 -8.17 6.46 55.37
N SER A 312 -7.05 5.82 55.74
CA SER A 312 -6.89 5.18 57.04
C SER A 312 -6.84 6.18 58.19
N HIS A 313 -6.30 7.39 57.97
CA HIS A 313 -6.16 8.41 59.03
C HIS A 313 -7.40 9.31 59.17
N ALA A 314 -8.04 9.69 58.06
CA ALA A 314 -9.10 10.70 58.02
C ALA A 314 -10.45 10.16 57.50
N GLY A 315 -10.52 8.90 57.08
CA GLY A 315 -11.72 8.25 56.56
C GLY A 315 -11.83 8.26 55.03
N ALA A 316 -12.60 7.30 54.50
CA ALA A 316 -12.81 7.11 53.06
C ALA A 316 -13.48 8.31 52.38
N ASP A 317 -14.50 8.92 53.01
CA ASP A 317 -15.22 10.05 52.41
C ASP A 317 -14.29 11.27 52.24
N TYR A 318 -13.47 11.58 53.25
CA TYR A 318 -12.51 12.69 53.17
C TYR A 318 -11.42 12.42 52.12
N ALA A 319 -10.92 11.18 52.02
CA ALA A 319 -9.94 10.84 51.00
C ALA A 319 -10.50 10.96 49.58
N ALA A 320 -11.73 10.46 49.36
CA ALA A 320 -12.43 10.56 48.08
C ALA A 320 -12.63 12.02 47.65
N GLU A 321 -13.09 12.89 48.57
CA GLU A 321 -13.27 14.33 48.32
C GLU A 321 -11.92 15.03 48.06
N LYS A 322 -10.90 14.75 48.87
CA LYS A 322 -9.59 15.39 48.75
C LYS A 322 -8.89 15.12 47.40
N PHE A 323 -9.05 13.92 46.86
CA PHE A 323 -8.37 13.51 45.64
C PHE A 323 -9.27 13.55 44.39
N GLY A 324 -10.58 13.69 44.56
CA GLY A 324 -11.54 13.78 43.45
C GLY A 324 -11.82 12.44 42.77
N PHE A 325 -12.07 11.37 43.54
CA PHE A 325 -12.48 10.08 42.98
C PHE A 325 -13.65 9.46 43.75
N ASP A 326 -14.34 8.51 43.13
CA ASP A 326 -15.51 7.87 43.73
C ASP A 326 -15.14 6.95 44.92
N LYS A 327 -15.85 7.12 46.04
CA LYS A 327 -15.61 6.35 47.27
C LYS A 327 -15.87 4.85 47.13
N SER A 328 -16.56 4.42 46.07
CA SER A 328 -16.77 3.00 45.78
C SER A 328 -15.46 2.21 45.67
N LEU A 329 -14.34 2.88 45.37
CA LEU A 329 -12.99 2.30 45.40
C LEU A 329 -12.70 1.63 46.76
N PHE A 330 -13.03 2.30 47.88
CA PHE A 330 -12.79 1.76 49.22
C PHE A 330 -13.77 0.63 49.59
N ASN A 331 -14.91 0.52 48.91
CA ASN A 331 -15.80 -0.63 49.08
C ASN A 331 -15.19 -1.91 48.48
N ILE A 332 -14.37 -1.78 47.45
CA ILE A 332 -13.72 -2.91 46.75
C ILE A 332 -12.43 -3.33 47.45
N PHE A 333 -11.64 -2.37 47.91
CA PHE A 333 -10.32 -2.62 48.50
C PHE A 333 -10.29 -2.60 50.03
N GLY A 334 -11.31 -2.05 50.68
CA GLY A 334 -11.26 -1.71 52.10
C GLY A 334 -10.50 -0.40 52.35
N LEU A 335 -10.09 -0.18 53.61
CA LEU A 335 -9.29 0.99 54.02
C LEU A 335 -7.78 0.71 54.03
N ASP A 336 -7.39 -0.54 53.81
CA ASP A 336 -6.00 -0.95 53.75
C ASP A 336 -5.48 -0.84 52.32
N ASN A 337 -4.20 -0.55 52.17
CA ASN A 337 -3.59 -0.40 50.85
C ASN A 337 -3.66 -1.74 50.09
N PRO A 338 -4.32 -1.78 48.92
CA PRO A 338 -4.54 -3.01 48.18
C PRO A 338 -3.29 -3.57 47.51
N ILE A 339 -2.23 -2.77 47.43
CA ILE A 339 -0.96 -3.20 46.89
C ILE A 339 0.11 -2.91 47.97
N PRO A 340 0.41 -3.89 48.82
CA PRO A 340 1.57 -3.83 49.70
C PRO A 340 2.84 -3.58 48.88
N PHE A 341 3.87 -2.96 49.48
CA PHE A 341 5.16 -2.70 48.82
C PHE A 341 5.81 -3.95 48.19
N GLU A 342 5.42 -5.15 48.65
CA GLU A 342 5.93 -6.46 48.20
C GLU A 342 5.05 -7.15 47.15
N SER A 343 3.84 -6.64 46.87
CA SER A 343 2.90 -7.23 45.91
C SER A 343 2.96 -6.54 44.55
N SER A 344 2.67 -7.28 43.48
CA SER A 344 2.65 -6.73 42.11
C SER A 344 1.22 -6.30 41.76
N PHE A 345 1.05 -5.13 41.12
CA PHE A 345 -0.24 -4.69 40.57
C PHE A 345 -0.87 -5.73 39.63
N LEU A 346 -0.06 -6.59 39.00
CA LEU A 346 -0.53 -7.68 38.16
C LEU A 346 -1.31 -8.76 38.92
N GLN A 347 -1.12 -8.90 40.24
CA GLN A 347 -1.82 -9.89 41.07
C GLN A 347 -3.28 -9.51 41.37
N LEU A 348 -3.66 -8.25 41.11
CA LEU A 348 -5.03 -7.79 41.28
C LEU A 348 -5.98 -8.46 40.25
N SER A 349 -7.23 -8.66 40.65
CA SER A 349 -8.28 -9.10 39.73
C SER A 349 -8.58 -8.03 38.67
N LEU A 350 -9.19 -8.42 37.55
CA LEU A 350 -9.55 -7.48 36.49
C LEU A 350 -10.40 -6.30 37.01
N SER A 351 -11.41 -6.59 37.84
CA SER A 351 -12.27 -5.57 38.45
C SER A 351 -11.49 -4.58 39.33
N GLN A 352 -10.53 -5.09 40.12
CA GLN A 352 -9.65 -4.25 40.95
C GLN A 352 -8.76 -3.34 40.09
N LYS A 353 -8.13 -3.90 39.05
CA LYS A 353 -7.28 -3.16 38.10
C LYS A 353 -8.05 -2.02 37.44
N LEU A 354 -9.25 -2.32 36.93
CA LEU A 354 -10.13 -1.35 36.28
C LEU A 354 -10.64 -0.28 37.24
N THR A 355 -10.90 -0.64 38.50
CA THR A 355 -11.30 0.32 39.56
C THR A 355 -10.20 1.35 39.83
N LEU A 356 -8.94 0.89 39.93
CA LEU A 356 -7.81 1.81 40.10
C LEU A 356 -7.59 2.67 38.86
N LEU A 357 -7.73 2.10 37.67
CA LEU A 357 -7.62 2.86 36.41
C LEU A 357 -8.71 3.94 36.31
N LYS A 358 -9.96 3.62 36.67
CA LYS A 358 -11.06 4.58 36.76
C LYS A 358 -10.70 5.72 37.72
N ALA A 359 -10.26 5.41 38.93
CA ALA A 359 -9.89 6.42 39.93
C ALA A 359 -8.73 7.31 39.46
N LEU A 360 -7.75 6.77 38.72
CA LEU A 360 -6.69 7.58 38.11
C LEU A 360 -7.23 8.57 37.07
N CYS A 361 -8.19 8.15 36.24
CA CYS A 361 -8.85 9.04 35.29
C CYS A 361 -9.64 10.14 36.01
N GLU A 362 -10.35 9.81 37.10
CA GLU A 362 -11.10 10.79 37.91
C GLU A 362 -10.15 11.81 38.56
N VAL A 363 -9.06 11.34 39.16
CA VAL A 363 -8.01 12.22 39.72
C VAL A 363 -7.38 13.08 38.63
N ALA A 364 -7.18 12.56 37.41
CA ALA A 364 -6.64 13.36 36.31
C ALA A 364 -7.62 14.47 35.89
N LEU A 365 -8.93 14.17 35.85
CA LEU A 365 -9.99 15.14 35.55
C LEU A 365 -10.11 16.23 36.62
N GLU A 366 -10.02 15.86 37.90
CA GLU A 366 -10.09 16.82 39.01
C GLU A 366 -8.92 17.81 39.00
N ASN A 367 -7.74 17.36 38.59
CA ASN A 367 -6.52 18.17 38.60
C ASN A 367 -6.25 18.93 37.29
N ASP A 368 -7.10 18.79 36.26
CA ASP A 368 -6.87 19.32 34.92
C ASP A 368 -8.15 19.95 34.34
N ASP A 369 -8.34 21.24 34.61
CA ASP A 369 -9.50 22.00 34.14
C ASP A 369 -9.67 21.94 32.62
N VAL A 370 -8.57 21.86 31.86
CA VAL A 370 -8.63 21.79 30.38
C VAL A 370 -9.28 20.48 29.96
N MET A 371 -8.82 19.38 30.55
CA MET A 371 -9.37 18.04 30.31
C MET A 371 -10.85 17.96 30.67
N CYS A 372 -11.23 18.53 31.82
CA CYS A 372 -12.62 18.57 32.29
C CYS A 372 -13.53 19.40 31.35
N ASN A 373 -13.10 20.60 30.95
CA ASN A 373 -13.86 21.46 30.05
C ASN A 373 -14.05 20.83 28.66
N THR A 374 -13.01 20.22 28.09
CA THR A 374 -13.14 19.52 26.80
C THR A 374 -14.08 18.33 26.89
N LEU A 375 -14.07 17.58 28.00
CA LEU A 375 -15.02 16.48 28.19
C LEU A 375 -16.47 16.99 28.28
N ALA A 376 -16.70 18.18 28.84
CA ALA A 376 -18.02 18.80 28.89
C ALA A 376 -18.56 19.16 27.48
N GLU A 377 -17.68 19.51 26.54
CA GLU A 377 -18.02 19.84 25.15
C GLU A 377 -18.41 18.60 24.31
N ILE A 378 -18.00 17.40 24.71
CA ILE A 378 -18.33 16.16 23.99
C ILE A 378 -19.86 15.95 23.98
N PRO A 379 -20.50 15.62 22.85
CA PRO A 379 -21.94 15.33 22.80
C PRO A 379 -22.34 14.21 23.76
N ILE A 380 -23.51 14.33 24.41
CA ILE A 380 -24.00 13.35 25.40
C ILE A 380 -24.02 11.92 24.84
N ILE A 381 -24.40 11.76 23.57
CA ILE A 381 -24.46 10.45 22.87
C ILE A 381 -23.08 9.76 22.85
N LYS A 382 -21.98 10.51 22.87
CA LYS A 382 -20.62 9.97 22.95
C LYS A 382 -20.12 9.76 24.38
N ARG A 383 -20.82 10.30 25.39
CA ARG A 383 -20.44 10.21 26.81
C ARG A 383 -21.12 9.09 27.58
N GLN A 384 -22.11 8.45 27.00
CA GLN A 384 -22.95 7.46 27.69
C GLN A 384 -23.21 6.26 26.79
N ASP A 385 -23.55 5.14 27.43
CA ASP A 385 -24.16 4.00 26.77
C ASP A 385 -25.59 4.32 26.33
N LEU A 386 -26.02 3.68 25.24
CA LEU A 386 -27.36 3.79 24.68
C LEU A 386 -28.23 2.64 25.17
N CYS A 387 -29.29 2.95 25.91
CA CYS A 387 -30.31 1.97 26.28
C CYS A 387 -31.16 1.61 25.06
N LEU A 388 -31.08 0.36 24.60
CA LEU A 388 -31.78 -0.17 23.44
C LEU A 388 -33.24 -0.54 23.75
N GLY A 389 -33.54 -0.81 25.02
CA GLY A 389 -34.87 -1.19 25.48
C GLY A 389 -34.86 -2.26 26.57
N GLN A 390 -36.04 -2.82 26.87
CA GLN A 390 -36.24 -3.85 27.89
C GLN A 390 -36.93 -5.09 27.33
N ASP A 391 -36.51 -6.27 27.79
CA ASP A 391 -37.23 -7.52 27.51
C ASP A 391 -38.42 -7.74 28.48
N LEU A 392 -39.13 -8.87 28.29
CA LEU A 392 -40.24 -9.27 29.16
C LEU A 392 -39.80 -9.57 30.61
N GLY A 393 -38.54 -9.93 30.80
CA GLY A 393 -37.92 -10.17 32.11
C GLY A 393 -37.47 -8.89 32.81
N LYS A 394 -37.78 -7.71 32.26
CA LYS A 394 -37.29 -6.39 32.72
C LYS A 394 -35.77 -6.25 32.68
N ASN A 395 -35.10 -7.07 31.87
CA ASN A 395 -33.68 -6.87 31.61
C ASN A 395 -33.53 -5.72 30.63
N THR A 396 -32.60 -4.80 30.90
CA THR A 396 -32.30 -3.67 30.02
C THR A 396 -31.09 -4.02 29.15
N TYR A 397 -31.06 -3.50 27.94
CA TYR A 397 -29.96 -3.72 26.99
C TYR A 397 -29.25 -2.41 26.72
N HIS A 398 -27.93 -2.42 26.87
CA HIS A 398 -27.08 -1.23 26.74
C HIS A 398 -26.03 -1.44 25.67
N PHE A 399 -25.85 -0.43 24.82
CA PHE A 399 -24.93 -0.43 23.69
C PHE A 399 -23.91 0.69 23.82
N PHE A 400 -22.66 0.43 23.48
CA PHE A 400 -21.59 1.43 23.53
C PHE A 400 -21.24 1.95 22.13
N PRO A 401 -21.87 3.04 21.66
CA PRO A 401 -21.64 3.57 20.32
C PRO A 401 -20.20 4.08 20.08
N GLN A 402 -19.47 4.34 21.15
CA GLN A 402 -18.08 4.83 21.13
C GLN A 402 -17.13 3.85 20.46
N PHE A 403 -17.45 2.55 20.53
CA PHE A 403 -16.58 1.49 20.02
C PHE A 403 -16.95 1.08 18.58
N ASN A 404 -18.04 1.61 18.02
CA ASN A 404 -18.60 1.19 16.72
C ASN A 404 -17.63 1.26 15.54
N SER A 405 -16.56 2.05 15.65
CA SER A 405 -15.52 2.10 14.63
C SER A 405 -14.72 0.80 14.56
N THR A 406 -14.59 0.04 15.64
CA THR A 406 -13.74 -1.15 15.72
C THR A 406 -14.50 -2.41 16.15
N ASP A 407 -15.53 -2.24 17.00
CA ASP A 407 -16.23 -3.33 17.67
C ASP A 407 -17.69 -3.00 17.99
N ILE A 408 -18.48 -4.05 18.22
CA ILE A 408 -19.84 -3.94 18.75
C ILE A 408 -19.80 -4.41 20.19
N ARG A 409 -20.45 -3.72 21.13
CA ARG A 409 -20.58 -4.19 22.52
C ARG A 409 -21.98 -3.91 23.02
N VAL A 410 -22.78 -4.97 23.14
CA VAL A 410 -24.14 -4.94 23.71
C VAL A 410 -24.17 -5.80 24.96
N TYR A 411 -24.54 -5.19 26.09
CA TYR A 411 -24.69 -5.88 27.36
C TYR A 411 -26.15 -5.95 27.77
N LYS A 412 -26.50 -7.06 28.39
CA LYS A 412 -27.77 -7.28 29.06
C LYS A 412 -27.58 -7.07 30.55
N GLN A 413 -28.31 -6.13 31.13
CA GLN A 413 -28.37 -5.91 32.57
C GLN A 413 -29.55 -6.69 33.15
N HIS A 414 -29.25 -7.56 34.11
CA HIS A 414 -30.23 -8.33 34.87
C HIS A 414 -30.39 -7.74 36.27
N PHE A 415 -31.64 -7.55 36.68
CA PHE A 415 -31.97 -7.08 38.02
C PHE A 415 -32.44 -8.25 38.87
N THR A 416 -31.67 -8.59 39.91
CA THR A 416 -32.10 -9.56 40.92
C THR A 416 -32.60 -8.83 42.16
N LYS A 417 -33.85 -9.13 42.54
CA LYS A 417 -34.44 -8.57 43.75
C LYS A 417 -34.02 -9.41 44.95
N GLY A 418 -33.45 -8.79 45.97
CA GLY A 418 -33.09 -9.47 47.21
C GLY A 418 -34.32 -10.14 47.84
N SER A 419 -34.19 -11.40 48.22
CA SER A 419 -35.28 -12.21 48.78
C SER A 419 -35.58 -11.92 50.26
N SER A 420 -34.75 -11.12 50.94
CA SER A 420 -34.87 -10.76 52.37
C SER A 420 -34.68 -9.26 52.59
N LYS A 421 -35.17 -8.72 53.72
CA LYS A 421 -34.91 -7.35 54.20
C LYS A 421 -33.42 -7.03 54.38
N THR A 422 -32.54 -8.03 54.35
CA THR A 422 -31.09 -7.92 54.50
C THR A 422 -30.29 -8.19 53.21
N THR A 423 -30.90 -8.70 52.13
CA THR A 423 -30.20 -8.89 50.85
C THR A 423 -30.40 -7.67 49.96
N GLN A 424 -29.30 -6.96 49.67
CA GLN A 424 -29.31 -5.83 48.73
C GLN A 424 -29.70 -6.33 47.32
N ASN A 425 -30.43 -5.50 46.59
CA ASN A 425 -30.67 -5.74 45.16
C ASN A 425 -29.32 -5.75 44.43
N SER A 426 -29.08 -6.74 43.57
CA SER A 426 -27.86 -6.79 42.78
C SER A 426 -28.17 -6.71 41.29
N LEU A 427 -27.35 -5.91 40.60
CA LEU A 427 -27.34 -5.79 39.15
C LEU A 427 -26.20 -6.66 38.64
N THR A 428 -26.51 -7.55 37.70
CA THR A 428 -25.50 -8.30 36.95
C THR A 428 -25.57 -7.91 35.49
N TYR A 429 -24.45 -8.02 34.79
CA TYR A 429 -24.35 -7.67 33.38
C TYR A 429 -23.73 -8.82 32.61
N GLU A 430 -24.20 -9.03 31.40
CA GLU A 430 -23.72 -10.07 30.51
C GLU A 430 -23.54 -9.49 29.11
N LEU A 431 -22.35 -9.65 28.52
CA LEU A 431 -22.11 -9.34 27.12
C LEU A 431 -22.88 -10.34 26.25
N VAL A 432 -23.81 -9.83 25.45
CA VAL A 432 -24.72 -10.64 24.61
C VAL A 432 -24.47 -10.49 23.12
N ALA A 433 -23.82 -9.40 22.69
CA ALA A 433 -23.34 -9.27 21.32
C ALA A 433 -22.02 -8.49 21.29
N TRP A 434 -21.05 -9.02 20.54
CA TRP A 434 -19.70 -8.46 20.40
C TRP A 434 -19.26 -8.26 18.95
N ASN A 435 -20.06 -8.72 17.98
CA ASN A 435 -19.81 -8.56 16.55
C ASN A 435 -21.15 -8.57 15.78
N LEU A 436 -21.09 -8.38 14.45
CA LEU A 436 -22.29 -8.28 13.63
C LEU A 436 -23.08 -9.60 13.58
N ASP A 437 -22.40 -10.74 13.64
CA ASP A 437 -23.05 -12.06 13.59
C ASP A 437 -23.85 -12.35 14.87
N THR A 438 -23.24 -12.09 16.05
CA THR A 438 -23.91 -12.24 17.34
C THR A 438 -25.05 -11.25 17.51
N LEU A 439 -24.90 -10.02 17.02
CA LEU A 439 -26.00 -9.04 16.98
C LEU A 439 -27.14 -9.50 16.06
N GLY A 440 -26.83 -10.04 14.87
CA GLY A 440 -27.83 -10.58 13.95
C GLY A 440 -28.57 -11.79 14.51
N ALA A 441 -27.86 -12.68 15.21
CA ALA A 441 -28.46 -13.81 15.93
C ALA A 441 -29.39 -13.31 17.05
N MET A 442 -28.96 -12.30 17.81
CA MET A 442 -29.77 -11.66 18.85
C MET A 442 -31.05 -11.05 18.27
N VAL A 443 -30.95 -10.24 17.21
CA VAL A 443 -32.11 -9.66 16.49
C VAL A 443 -33.08 -10.76 16.03
N SER A 444 -32.55 -11.85 15.49
CA SER A 444 -33.36 -12.98 15.00
C SER A 444 -34.08 -13.72 16.13
N SER A 445 -33.47 -13.82 17.32
CA SER A 445 -34.10 -14.45 18.49
C SER A 445 -35.38 -13.72 18.93
N PHE A 446 -35.39 -12.39 18.84
CA PHE A 446 -36.55 -11.55 19.17
C PHE A 446 -37.65 -11.54 18.08
N LYS A 447 -37.34 -11.91 16.83
CA LYS A 447 -38.33 -12.00 15.74
C LYS A 447 -39.33 -13.15 15.92
N SER A 448 -39.00 -14.16 16.74
CA SER A 448 -39.79 -15.40 16.88
C SER A 448 -40.94 -15.33 17.90
N THR A 449 -40.98 -14.30 18.75
CA THR A 449 -42.04 -14.12 19.75
C THR A 449 -43.22 -13.36 19.16
N SER A 450 -44.37 -14.03 18.99
CA SER A 450 -45.56 -13.55 18.26
C SER A 450 -45.89 -12.06 18.50
N GLU A 451 -46.10 -11.33 17.40
CA GLU A 451 -46.26 -9.87 17.24
C GLU A 451 -47.38 -9.16 18.03
N ARG A 452 -48.04 -9.78 18.99
CA ARG A 452 -49.21 -9.17 19.63
C ARG A 452 -49.19 -9.36 21.14
N LYS A 453 -48.64 -8.37 21.86
CA LYS A 453 -49.25 -7.72 23.06
C LYS A 453 -48.31 -6.89 23.95
N ASN A 454 -46.99 -6.88 23.75
CA ASN A 454 -46.06 -6.17 24.67
C ASN A 454 -45.25 -5.08 23.96
N SER A 455 -45.58 -3.81 24.23
CA SER A 455 -44.95 -2.62 23.66
C SER A 455 -43.43 -2.56 23.92
N CYS A 456 -42.96 -3.04 25.07
CA CYS A 456 -41.53 -3.01 25.42
C CYS A 456 -40.67 -3.90 24.50
N LEU A 457 -41.14 -5.13 24.21
CA LEU A 457 -40.39 -6.07 23.37
C LEU A 457 -40.39 -5.64 21.90
N TYR A 458 -41.51 -5.09 21.42
CA TYR A 458 -41.60 -4.51 20.09
C TYR A 458 -40.63 -3.33 19.92
N ASN A 459 -40.56 -2.42 20.91
CA ASN A 459 -39.64 -1.30 20.88
C ASN A 459 -38.17 -1.77 20.87
N LEU A 460 -37.80 -2.71 21.74
CA LEU A 460 -36.46 -3.29 21.77
C LEU A 460 -36.10 -3.93 20.42
N GLN A 461 -37.02 -4.69 19.83
CA GLN A 461 -36.82 -5.33 18.53
C GLN A 461 -36.59 -4.31 17.41
N GLN A 462 -37.38 -3.24 17.37
CA GLN A 462 -37.22 -2.17 16.38
C GLN A 462 -35.87 -1.46 16.53
N THR A 463 -35.47 -1.13 17.77
CA THR A 463 -34.18 -0.49 18.03
C THR A 463 -33.00 -1.39 17.64
N LEU A 464 -33.05 -2.68 18.00
CA LEU A 464 -32.01 -3.65 17.64
C LEU A 464 -31.92 -3.86 16.13
N GLN A 465 -33.06 -3.92 15.44
CA GLN A 465 -33.10 -4.05 13.98
C GLN A 465 -32.53 -2.80 13.29
N ALA A 466 -32.92 -1.61 13.74
CA ALA A 466 -32.39 -0.35 13.22
C ALA A 466 -30.86 -0.25 13.42
N LEU A 467 -30.37 -0.66 14.60
CA LEU A 467 -28.94 -0.71 14.89
C LEU A 467 -28.21 -1.70 13.97
N TYR A 468 -28.76 -2.91 13.80
CA TYR A 468 -28.18 -3.92 12.92
C TYR A 468 -28.11 -3.43 11.47
N ASP A 469 -29.17 -2.83 10.97
CA ASP A 469 -29.23 -2.32 9.60
C ASP A 469 -28.23 -1.16 9.40
N GLU A 470 -28.10 -0.23 10.36
CA GLU A 470 -27.10 0.84 10.30
C GLU A 470 -25.68 0.24 10.21
N LEU A 471 -25.34 -0.72 11.09
CA LEU A 471 -24.02 -1.32 11.11
C LEU A 471 -23.75 -2.19 9.88
N LEU A 472 -24.78 -2.85 9.33
CA LEU A 472 -24.65 -3.65 8.11
C LEU A 472 -24.30 -2.77 6.89
N THR A 473 -24.82 -1.55 6.80
CA THR A 473 -24.42 -0.61 5.72
C THR A 473 -22.94 -0.25 5.76
N ARG A 474 -22.30 -0.36 6.93
CA ARG A 474 -20.87 -0.05 7.15
C ARG A 474 -20.00 -1.30 7.31
N LYS A 475 -20.48 -2.48 6.87
CA LYS A 475 -19.81 -3.76 7.10
C LYS A 475 -18.36 -3.79 6.59
N GLU A 476 -18.08 -3.24 5.41
CA GLU A 476 -16.72 -3.26 4.85
C GLU A 476 -15.74 -2.44 5.69
N ASP A 477 -16.15 -1.24 6.12
CA ASP A 477 -15.35 -0.37 6.98
C ASP A 477 -15.14 -1.01 8.34
N PHE A 478 -16.20 -1.58 8.92
CA PHE A 478 -16.14 -2.30 10.19
C PHE A 478 -15.16 -3.48 10.14
N THR A 479 -15.22 -4.29 9.07
CA THR A 479 -14.34 -5.45 8.91
C THR A 479 -12.87 -5.03 8.84
N LYS A 480 -12.57 -3.96 8.08
CA LYS A 480 -11.21 -3.41 7.97
C LYS A 480 -10.72 -2.87 9.31
N SER A 481 -11.54 -2.12 10.03
CA SER A 481 -11.16 -1.54 11.32
C SER A 481 -11.01 -2.58 12.43
N HIS A 482 -11.83 -3.64 12.42
CA HIS A 482 -11.69 -4.76 13.35
C HIS A 482 -10.37 -5.51 13.11
N LEU A 483 -10.04 -5.81 11.84
CA LEU A 483 -8.75 -6.41 11.47
C LEU A 483 -7.56 -5.52 11.82
N SER A 484 -7.65 -4.22 11.54
CA SER A 484 -6.65 -3.23 11.96
C SER A 484 -6.46 -3.21 13.48
N GLY A 485 -7.54 -3.42 14.23
CA GLY A 485 -7.50 -3.54 15.68
C GLY A 485 -6.72 -4.75 16.17
N LYS A 486 -7.01 -5.92 15.62
CA LYS A 486 -6.27 -7.15 15.95
C LYS A 486 -4.79 -7.04 15.56
N LEU A 487 -4.48 -6.38 14.44
CA LEU A 487 -3.10 -6.08 14.05
C LEU A 487 -2.40 -5.16 15.04
N SER A 488 -3.09 -4.11 15.51
CA SER A 488 -2.60 -3.22 16.56
C SER A 488 -2.25 -3.99 17.84
N VAL A 489 -3.09 -4.96 18.23
CA VAL A 489 -2.82 -5.86 19.36
C VAL A 489 -1.53 -6.66 19.15
N MET A 490 -1.30 -7.24 17.98
CA MET A 490 -0.05 -7.98 17.77
C MET A 490 1.20 -7.08 17.85
N GLN A 491 1.11 -5.85 17.33
CA GLN A 491 2.25 -4.92 17.24
C GLN A 491 2.55 -4.20 18.55
N ASN A 492 1.52 -3.88 19.35
CA ASN A 492 1.65 -3.04 20.54
C ASN A 492 1.96 -3.81 21.82
N PHE A 493 2.14 -5.13 21.74
CA PHE A 493 2.56 -5.91 22.89
C PHE A 493 4.03 -6.33 22.80
N TYR A 494 4.77 -6.03 23.86
CA TYR A 494 6.15 -6.46 24.05
C TYR A 494 6.19 -7.91 24.53
N TRP A 495 6.37 -8.87 23.62
CA TRP A 495 6.39 -10.29 23.98
C TRP A 495 7.79 -10.82 24.34
N PRO A 496 7.92 -11.83 25.22
CA PRO A 496 9.18 -12.23 25.84
C PRO A 496 10.12 -13.04 24.94
N ASN A 497 9.70 -13.40 23.73
CA ASN A 497 10.53 -14.16 22.80
C ASN A 497 10.98 -13.22 21.69
N GLY A 498 12.19 -12.67 21.82
CA GLY A 498 12.87 -11.87 20.81
C GLY A 498 13.25 -12.64 19.53
N GLU A 499 12.35 -13.48 19.02
CA GLU A 499 12.54 -14.26 17.78
C GLU A 499 11.44 -13.97 16.73
N THR A 500 10.36 -13.28 17.08
CA THR A 500 9.47 -12.69 16.07
C THR A 500 9.67 -11.20 16.10
N ASP A 501 10.54 -10.73 15.21
CA ASP A 501 10.69 -9.32 14.92
C ASP A 501 9.42 -8.84 14.20
N VAL A 502 8.33 -8.64 14.95
CA VAL A 502 7.06 -8.08 14.43
C VAL A 502 7.27 -6.63 13.96
N SER A 503 8.38 -5.99 14.36
CA SER A 503 8.83 -4.70 13.82
C SER A 503 9.25 -4.77 12.35
N ALA A 504 9.47 -5.98 11.81
CA ALA A 504 9.76 -6.21 10.39
C ALA A 504 8.49 -6.36 9.51
N ILE A 505 7.28 -6.20 10.06
CA ILE A 505 6.04 -6.20 9.27
C ILE A 505 5.80 -4.76 8.81
N PRO A 506 6.08 -4.42 7.53
CA PRO A 506 5.91 -3.06 7.06
C PRO A 506 4.43 -2.64 7.14
N LEU A 507 4.19 -1.48 7.76
CA LEU A 507 2.90 -0.77 7.82
C LEU A 507 2.35 -0.33 6.44
N HIS A 508 3.05 -0.69 5.35
CA HIS A 508 2.69 -0.35 3.99
C HIS A 508 2.67 -1.62 3.12
N CYS A 509 1.61 -2.41 3.25
CA CYS A 509 1.20 -3.38 2.24
C CYS A 509 -0.06 -2.91 1.52
#